data_AF-A0A7S3S117-F1
#
_entry.id   AF-A0A7S3S117-F1
#
_cell.length_a   1.000
_cell.length_b   1.000
_cell.length_c   1.000
_cell.angle_alpha   90.00
_cell.angle_beta   90.00
_cell.angle_gamma   90.00
#
_symmetry.space_group_name_H-M   'P 1'
#
loop_
_entity.id
_entity.type
_entity.pdbx_description
1 polymer ?
#
loop_
_entity_poly.entity_id
_entity_poly.type
_entity_poly.pdbx_seq_one_letter_code
_entity_poly.pdbx_strand_id
1 'polypeptide(L)'
;HKLAPVLSRPTPEHISDQAMKAFAALLLAVAPSLLLAVAPTTVASAGLSACTEQARFDVMMCTSHMCTNCVLEYCSKACQKIQLDFPDCRCEGWPEARKTYAGGEFEGKGAYGDVGDYSNTGV
;
A
#
# COMPACT_ATOMS: atom_id res chain seq x y z
N HIS A 1 8.05 -7.02 -56.24
CA HIS A 1 7.03 -7.62 -55.34
C HIS A 1 6.68 -6.62 -54.24
N LYS A 2 5.39 -6.56 -53.91
CA LYS A 2 4.65 -5.43 -53.30
C LYS A 2 5.13 -5.02 -51.90
N LEU A 3 5.17 -3.71 -51.65
CA LEU A 3 5.18 -3.09 -50.32
C LEU A 3 3.89 -3.48 -49.58
N ALA A 4 4.04 -4.07 -48.38
CA ALA A 4 2.92 -4.40 -47.51
C ALA A 4 2.38 -3.13 -46.81
N PRO A 5 1.05 -3.03 -46.56
CA PRO A 5 0.46 -1.87 -45.89
C PRO A 5 0.79 -1.88 -44.40
N VAL A 6 1.17 -0.71 -43.88
CA VAL A 6 1.32 -0.41 -42.46
C VAL A 6 -0.06 -0.56 -41.79
N LEU A 7 -0.22 -1.56 -40.93
CA LEU A 7 -1.37 -1.69 -40.05
C LEU A 7 -1.24 -0.66 -38.90
N SER A 8 -2.12 0.34 -38.89
CA SER A 8 -2.27 1.27 -37.76
C SER A 8 -2.65 0.51 -36.48
N ARG A 9 -1.93 0.75 -35.39
CA ARG A 9 -2.32 0.28 -34.05
C ARG A 9 -3.51 1.13 -33.55
N PRO A 10 -4.58 0.53 -33.03
CA PRO A 10 -5.65 1.29 -32.37
C PRO A 10 -5.14 1.92 -31.07
N THR A 11 -5.49 3.19 -30.84
CA THR A 11 -5.20 3.92 -29.59
C THR A 11 -6.10 3.46 -28.45
N PRO A 12 -5.62 3.49 -27.19
CA PRO A 12 -6.34 2.97 -26.02
C PRO A 12 -7.24 4.06 -25.42
N GLU A 13 -8.24 4.54 -26.17
CA GLU A 13 -9.05 5.68 -25.71
C GLU A 13 -10.50 5.31 -25.36
N HIS A 14 -10.94 4.04 -25.36
CA HIS A 14 -12.36 3.77 -25.09
C HIS A 14 -12.72 2.35 -24.58
N ILE A 15 -11.91 1.75 -23.70
CA ILE A 15 -12.25 0.46 -23.07
C ILE A 15 -12.20 0.61 -21.56
N SER A 16 -13.24 1.16 -20.91
CA SER A 16 -13.67 0.82 -19.53
C SER A 16 -14.83 1.70 -19.00
N ASP A 17 -15.93 1.87 -19.75
CA ASP A 17 -17.10 2.65 -19.26
C ASP A 17 -18.43 1.85 -19.18
N GLN A 18 -18.41 0.53 -19.41
CA GLN A 18 -19.64 -0.25 -19.59
C GLN A 18 -19.72 -1.53 -18.74
N ALA A 19 -19.12 -1.56 -17.55
CA ALA A 19 -19.18 -2.74 -16.66
C ALA A 19 -19.84 -2.49 -15.30
N MET A 20 -20.58 -1.39 -15.13
CA MET A 20 -21.39 -1.13 -13.94
C MET A 20 -22.78 -0.63 -14.33
N LYS A 21 -23.62 -1.54 -14.83
CA LYS A 21 -25.09 -1.47 -14.82
C LYS A 21 -25.63 -2.82 -15.29
N ALA A 22 -26.55 -3.38 -14.51
CA ALA A 22 -27.31 -4.62 -14.75
C ALA A 22 -26.75 -5.93 -14.16
N PHE A 23 -26.70 -6.01 -12.84
CA PHE A 23 -27.13 -7.23 -12.13
C PHE A 23 -28.31 -6.87 -11.22
N ALA A 24 -29.35 -6.32 -11.81
CA ALA A 24 -30.64 -6.13 -11.16
C ALA A 24 -31.67 -6.90 -11.97
N ALA A 25 -32.42 -7.77 -11.29
CA ALA A 25 -33.57 -8.53 -11.76
C ALA A 25 -33.28 -9.79 -12.60
N LEU A 26 -32.96 -10.91 -11.95
CA LEU A 26 -33.61 -12.19 -12.26
C LEU A 26 -33.42 -13.28 -11.19
N LEU A 27 -34.00 -13.14 -9.98
CA LEU A 27 -34.28 -14.27 -9.09
C LEU A 27 -35.53 -13.96 -8.23
N LEU A 28 -36.69 -13.86 -8.87
CA LEU A 28 -37.99 -13.96 -8.19
C LEU A 28 -38.49 -15.40 -8.34
N ALA A 29 -38.54 -16.11 -7.21
CA ALA A 29 -39.32 -17.31 -6.89
C ALA A 29 -38.50 -18.53 -6.42
N VAL A 30 -38.04 -18.51 -5.15
CA VAL A 30 -38.11 -19.73 -4.29
C VAL A 30 -38.20 -19.32 -2.80
N ALA A 31 -39.34 -19.67 -2.19
CA ALA A 31 -39.71 -19.96 -0.79
C ALA A 31 -39.11 -19.16 0.41
N PRO A 32 -39.95 -18.78 1.40
CA PRO A 32 -39.58 -17.97 2.55
C PRO A 32 -38.93 -18.80 3.67
N SER A 33 -38.14 -18.14 4.53
CA SER A 33 -37.52 -18.63 5.78
C SER A 33 -36.01 -18.80 5.72
N LEU A 34 -35.28 -17.70 5.80
CA LEU A 34 -34.20 -17.51 6.78
C LEU A 34 -33.83 -16.02 6.80
N LEU A 35 -34.49 -15.24 7.67
CA LEU A 35 -33.99 -13.90 8.03
C LEU A 35 -32.71 -14.09 8.86
N LEU A 36 -31.58 -14.31 8.20
CA LEU A 36 -30.30 -13.92 8.79
C LEU A 36 -30.24 -12.40 8.69
N ALA A 37 -30.57 -11.74 9.81
CA ALA A 37 -30.29 -10.32 9.99
C ALA A 37 -28.78 -10.13 9.84
N VAL A 38 -28.32 -9.75 8.64
CA VAL A 38 -26.95 -9.29 8.45
C VAL A 38 -26.90 -7.92 9.09
N ALA A 39 -26.48 -7.89 10.36
CA ALA A 39 -26.15 -6.64 11.02
C ALA A 39 -24.95 -6.05 10.26
N PRO A 40 -25.00 -4.78 9.82
CA PRO A 40 -23.82 -4.12 9.31
C PRO A 40 -22.80 -4.06 10.45
N THR A 41 -21.75 -4.86 10.37
CA THR A 41 -20.57 -4.66 11.20
C THR A 41 -19.95 -3.36 10.73
N THR A 42 -20.32 -2.25 11.37
CA THR A 42 -19.58 -1.01 11.26
C THR A 42 -18.19 -1.29 11.81
N VAL A 43 -17.23 -1.56 10.92
CA VAL A 43 -15.82 -1.49 11.29
C VAL A 43 -15.56 0.01 11.49
N ALA A 44 -15.76 0.47 12.71
CA ALA A 44 -15.32 1.79 13.12
C ALA A 44 -13.79 1.76 13.02
N SER A 45 -13.24 2.29 11.92
CA SER A 45 -11.83 2.67 11.86
C SER A 45 -11.67 3.90 12.76
N ALA A 46 -11.65 3.64 14.07
CA ALA A 46 -11.33 4.61 15.09
C ALA A 46 -9.81 4.55 15.28
N GLY A 47 -9.08 5.39 14.54
CA GLY A 47 -7.66 5.57 14.81
C GLY A 47 -6.92 6.22 13.66
N LEU A 48 -6.35 7.39 13.94
CA LEU A 48 -5.57 8.25 13.05
C LEU A 48 -6.47 9.10 12.15
N SER A 49 -6.53 10.40 12.41
CA SER A 49 -6.80 11.36 11.34
C SER A 49 -5.81 11.02 10.23
N ALA A 50 -6.30 10.48 9.10
CA ALA A 50 -5.45 10.28 7.93
C ALA A 50 -4.76 11.62 7.68
N CYS A 51 -3.44 11.67 7.86
CA CYS A 51 -2.71 12.88 7.54
C CYS A 51 -2.98 13.24 6.08
N THR A 52 -2.85 14.52 5.72
CA THR A 52 -3.24 15.03 4.38
C THR A 52 -2.68 14.20 3.23
N GLU A 53 -1.47 13.63 3.38
CA GLU A 53 -0.79 12.85 2.36
C GLU A 53 -0.58 11.37 2.75
N GLN A 54 -1.48 10.79 3.56
CA GLN A 54 -1.33 9.42 4.08
C GLN A 54 -1.06 8.38 3.00
N ALA A 55 -1.79 8.44 1.88
CA ALA A 55 -1.61 7.47 0.78
C ALA A 55 -0.18 7.51 0.18
N ARG A 56 0.43 8.70 0.08
CA ARG A 56 1.79 8.85 -0.41
C ARG A 56 2.80 8.40 0.65
N PHE A 57 2.56 8.73 1.90
CA PHE A 57 3.37 8.26 3.02
C PHE A 57 3.36 6.74 3.11
N ASP A 58 2.20 6.10 2.97
CA ASP A 58 2.07 4.63 3.02
C ASP A 58 2.94 3.94 1.98
N VAL A 59 2.92 4.45 0.74
CA VAL A 59 3.76 3.93 -0.35
C VAL A 59 5.24 4.08 -0.04
N MET A 60 5.67 5.25 0.45
CA MET A 60 7.10 5.55 0.64
C MET A 60 7.67 4.95 1.94
N MET A 61 6.84 4.82 2.97
CA MET A 61 7.24 4.44 4.33
C MET A 61 6.70 3.06 4.73
N CYS A 62 5.40 2.84 4.61
CA CYS A 62 4.73 1.72 5.28
C CYS A 62 4.79 0.42 4.49
N THR A 63 4.73 0.50 3.16
CA THR A 63 4.74 -0.68 2.27
C THR A 63 5.98 -0.76 1.41
N SER A 64 6.90 0.21 1.49
CA SER A 64 8.14 0.21 0.71
C SER A 64 9.14 -0.79 1.25
N HIS A 65 9.78 -1.56 0.36
CA HIS A 65 10.93 -2.41 0.69
C HIS A 65 12.03 -1.62 1.42
N MET A 66 12.25 -0.36 1.02
CA MET A 66 13.26 0.50 1.62
C MET A 66 13.11 0.64 3.14
N CYS A 67 11.88 0.64 3.66
CA CYS A 67 11.63 0.91 5.07
C CYS A 67 11.11 -0.29 5.85
N THR A 68 10.92 -1.41 5.17
CA THR A 68 10.43 -2.66 5.79
C THR A 68 11.54 -3.71 5.84
N ASN A 69 12.31 -3.85 4.76
CA ASN A 69 13.21 -4.98 4.56
C ASN A 69 14.64 -4.62 4.12
N CYS A 70 14.92 -3.35 3.83
CA CYS A 70 16.24 -2.96 3.37
C CYS A 70 17.22 -2.79 4.55
N VAL A 71 18.30 -3.57 4.53
CA VAL A 71 19.34 -3.57 5.57
C VAL A 71 20.46 -2.53 5.37
N LEU A 72 20.40 -1.72 4.30
CA LEU A 72 21.44 -0.75 3.96
C LEU A 72 21.34 0.55 4.75
N GLU A 73 22.47 1.23 4.95
CA GLU A 73 22.60 2.49 5.73
C GLU A 73 21.72 3.60 5.21
N TYR A 74 21.79 3.73 3.90
CA TYR A 74 20.96 4.63 3.15
C TYR A 74 19.46 4.44 3.43
N CYS A 75 18.99 3.20 3.57
CA CYS A 75 17.58 2.91 3.75
C CYS A 75 17.06 3.49 5.07
N SER A 76 17.73 3.24 6.20
CA SER A 76 17.31 3.84 7.48
C SER A 76 17.31 5.37 7.44
N LYS A 77 18.37 5.98 6.90
CA LYS A 77 18.46 7.44 6.77
C LYS A 77 17.34 8.02 5.91
N ALA A 78 17.07 7.41 4.75
CA ALA A 78 16.02 7.85 3.84
C ALA A 78 14.63 7.72 4.49
N CYS A 79 14.35 6.63 5.19
CA CYS A 79 13.09 6.40 5.89
C CYS A 79 12.88 7.38 7.05
N GLN A 80 13.93 7.71 7.82
CA GLN A 80 13.89 8.79 8.81
C GLN A 80 13.60 10.14 8.17
N LYS A 81 14.21 10.44 7.02
CA LYS A 81 13.94 11.66 6.28
C LYS A 81 12.51 11.74 5.78
N ILE A 82 11.97 10.65 5.22
CA ILE A 82 10.55 10.58 4.81
C ILE A 82 9.65 10.89 6.00
N GLN A 83 9.91 10.33 7.17
CA GLN A 83 9.11 10.68 8.34
C GLN A 83 9.16 12.17 8.72
N LEU A 84 10.32 12.83 8.58
CA LEU A 84 10.43 14.27 8.83
C LEU A 84 9.68 15.11 7.79
N ASP A 85 9.65 14.65 6.54
CA ASP A 85 8.93 15.32 5.46
C ASP A 85 7.39 15.14 5.61
N PHE A 86 6.93 14.17 6.43
CA PHE A 86 5.53 13.85 6.71
C PHE A 86 5.25 13.76 8.23
N PRO A 87 5.38 14.86 8.97
CA PRO A 87 5.41 14.86 10.44
C PRO A 87 4.10 14.38 11.10
N ASP A 88 2.98 14.55 10.41
CA ASP A 88 1.64 14.17 10.90
C ASP A 88 1.23 12.75 10.47
N CYS A 89 2.04 12.07 9.65
CA CYS A 89 1.71 10.77 9.09
C CYS A 89 2.30 9.61 9.88
N ARG A 90 1.58 8.49 9.86
CA ARG A 90 1.98 7.27 10.57
C ARG A 90 1.43 6.03 9.89
N CYS A 91 2.18 4.93 9.93
CA CYS A 91 1.67 3.65 9.46
C CYS A 91 0.61 3.10 10.41
N GLU A 92 -0.52 2.65 9.86
CA GLU A 92 -1.63 2.07 10.62
C GLU A 92 -1.18 0.85 11.45
N GLY A 93 -0.31 0.01 10.88
CA GLY A 93 0.19 -1.19 11.56
C GLY A 93 1.23 -0.96 12.66
N TRP A 94 1.67 0.28 12.91
CA TRP A 94 2.63 0.52 13.99
C TRP A 94 1.94 0.50 15.36
N PRO A 95 2.52 -0.16 16.39
CA PRO A 95 1.94 -0.19 17.74
C PRO A 95 1.90 1.20 18.34
N GLU A 96 0.83 1.62 19.03
CA GLU A 96 0.60 3.01 19.45
C GLU A 96 1.82 3.71 20.09
N ALA A 97 2.63 2.97 20.86
CA ALA A 97 3.86 3.45 21.49
C ALA A 97 4.95 3.90 20.49
N ARG A 98 4.97 3.36 19.27
CA ARG A 98 5.96 3.70 18.23
C ARG A 98 5.60 5.04 17.58
N LYS A 99 6.11 6.16 18.06
CA LYS A 99 5.83 7.46 17.41
C LYS A 99 6.69 7.73 16.19
N THR A 100 7.84 7.06 16.06
CA THR A 100 8.81 7.30 15.00
C THR A 100 9.24 6.02 14.29
N TYR A 101 9.82 6.15 13.10
CA TYR A 101 10.42 5.06 12.35
C TYR A 101 11.52 4.40 13.18
N ALA A 102 12.43 5.21 13.74
CA ALA A 102 13.56 4.76 14.56
C ALA A 102 13.13 4.06 15.87
N GLY A 103 11.94 4.39 16.39
CA GLY A 103 11.38 3.78 17.61
C GLY A 103 10.77 2.39 17.40
N GLY A 104 10.78 1.84 16.19
CA GLY A 104 10.31 0.47 15.94
C GLY A 104 11.41 -0.47 15.50
N GLU A 105 10.99 -1.67 15.12
CA GLU A 105 11.84 -2.68 14.50
C GLU A 105 11.71 -2.60 12.98
N PHE A 106 12.84 -2.77 12.29
CA PHE A 106 12.99 -2.86 10.85
C PHE A 106 14.27 -3.65 10.53
N GLU A 107 14.32 -4.32 9.38
CA GLU A 107 15.49 -5.12 9.01
C GLU A 107 16.74 -4.24 8.90
N GLY A 108 17.86 -4.69 9.48
CA GLY A 108 19.11 -3.93 9.50
C GLY A 108 19.22 -2.85 10.57
N LYS A 109 18.22 -2.71 11.46
CA LYS A 109 18.34 -1.85 12.63
C LYS A 109 19.53 -2.27 13.49
N GLY A 110 20.46 -1.35 13.73
CA GLY A 110 21.65 -1.61 14.55
C GLY A 110 22.75 -2.43 13.84
N ALA A 111 22.56 -2.80 12.58
CA ALA A 111 23.47 -3.67 11.85
C ALA A 111 24.55 -2.93 11.02
N TYR A 112 24.71 -1.62 11.19
CA TYR A 112 25.61 -0.85 10.31
C TYR A 112 27.09 -1.15 10.58
N GLY A 113 27.73 -1.81 9.59
CA GLY A 113 29.17 -2.01 9.47
C GLY A 113 29.89 -0.84 8.81
N ASP A 114 31.23 -0.93 8.74
CA ASP A 114 32.11 0.12 8.19
C ASP A 114 31.91 0.34 6.67
N VAL A 115 32.39 1.48 6.16
CA VAL A 115 32.21 1.89 4.76
C VAL A 115 32.84 0.84 3.83
N GLY A 116 32.00 0.23 3.00
CA GLY A 116 32.44 -0.74 1.99
C GLY A 116 32.16 -2.20 2.32
N ASP A 117 31.58 -2.50 3.49
CA ASP A 117 31.12 -3.84 3.83
C ASP A 117 29.73 -4.11 3.23
N TYR A 118 29.70 -4.58 1.98
CA TYR A 118 28.46 -4.87 1.25
C TYR A 118 27.91 -6.27 1.51
N SER A 119 28.53 -7.08 2.37
CA SER A 119 28.01 -8.40 2.75
C SER A 119 28.73 -8.95 3.98
N ASN A 120 28.03 -9.03 5.10
CA ASN A 120 27.92 -10.28 5.85
C ASN A 120 26.55 -10.26 6.54
N THR A 121 25.82 -11.36 6.42
CA THR A 121 24.54 -11.58 7.09
C THR A 121 24.63 -11.15 8.55
N GLY A 122 23.94 -10.06 8.90
CA GLY A 122 23.74 -9.67 10.29
C GLY A 122 22.95 -10.77 10.99
N VAL A 123 23.64 -11.53 11.83
CA VAL A 123 23.04 -12.49 12.77
C VAL A 123 22.43 -11.78 13.96
#